data_AF-A0A4R5AU14-F1
#
_entry.id   AF-A0A4R5AU14-F1
#
_cell.length_a   1.000
_cell.length_b   1.000
_cell.length_c   1.000
_cell.angle_alpha   90.00
_cell.angle_beta   90.00
_cell.angle_gamma   90.00
#
_symmetry.space_group_name_H-M   'P 1'
#
loop_
_entity.id
_entity.type
_entity.pdbx_description
1 polymer ?
#
loop_
_entity_poly.entity_id
_entity_poly.type
_entity_poly.pdbx_seq_one_letter_code
_entity_poly.pdbx_strand_id
1 'polypeptide(L)'
;MPEKINDKTIFSLLEVTNIIKKTLEERYKSAFWIKAEMNKLNHCSQSGHCFPELVEKRDGKIIAQIKSTIWRDDYQNINRNFLQILKGPLKHGIKILFLAKIAFDPAFGLSLQIVDIDPQFTLEDLENEKRETIKQLQLEGIY
;
A
#
# COMPACT_ATOMS: atom_id res chain seq x y z
N MET A 1 -27.78 9.35 17.22
CA MET A 1 -28.12 10.77 17.10
C MET A 1 -27.46 11.46 18.27
N PRO A 2 -26.77 12.59 18.06
CA PRO A 2 -26.02 13.22 19.12
C PRO A 2 -26.93 13.66 20.27
N GLU A 3 -26.49 13.42 21.50
CA GLU A 3 -27.21 13.80 22.71
C GLU A 3 -26.85 15.24 23.09
N LYS A 4 -27.82 16.02 23.59
CA LYS A 4 -27.58 17.37 24.11
C LYS A 4 -27.67 17.33 25.63
N ILE A 5 -26.55 17.58 26.31
CA ILE A 5 -26.48 17.64 27.78
C ILE A 5 -25.71 18.91 28.16
N ASN A 6 -26.31 19.77 29.00
CA ASN A 6 -25.70 21.00 29.53
C ASN A 6 -24.95 21.82 28.45
N ASP A 7 -25.66 22.21 27.38
CA ASP A 7 -25.14 22.97 26.22
C ASP A 7 -24.01 22.30 25.41
N LYS A 8 -23.71 21.02 25.67
CA LYS A 8 -22.77 20.23 24.86
C LYS A 8 -23.53 19.29 23.93
N THR A 9 -23.06 19.19 22.70
CA THR A 9 -23.49 18.16 21.75
C THR A 9 -22.53 16.98 21.86
N ILE A 10 -23.03 15.83 22.32
CA ILE A 10 -22.26 14.62 22.59
C ILE A 10 -22.44 13.67 21.42
N PHE A 11 -21.32 13.27 20.81
CA PHE A 11 -21.28 12.25 19.78
C PHE A 11 -20.63 10.99 20.34
N SER A 12 -21.15 9.83 19.95
CA SER A 12 -20.46 8.57 20.15
C SER A 12 -19.20 8.49 19.27
N LEU A 13 -18.22 7.66 19.67
CA LEU A 13 -17.03 7.40 18.87
C LEU A 13 -17.38 6.89 17.46
N LEU A 14 -18.43 6.06 17.36
CA LEU A 14 -18.91 5.54 16.09
C LEU A 14 -19.48 6.64 15.19
N GLU A 15 -20.20 7.61 15.75
CA GLU A 15 -20.72 8.75 14.99
C GLU A 15 -19.57 9.61 14.44
N VAL A 16 -18.56 9.92 15.27
CA VAL A 16 -17.40 10.71 14.83
C VAL A 16 -16.62 9.99 13.73
N THR A 17 -16.35 8.69 13.90
CA THR A 17 -15.60 7.91 12.91
C THR A 17 -16.38 7.71 11.60
N ASN A 18 -17.71 7.56 11.65
CA ASN A 18 -18.54 7.51 10.45
C ASN A 18 -18.57 8.84 9.70
N ILE A 19 -18.50 9.98 10.40
CA ILE A 19 -18.36 11.29 9.75
C ILE A 19 -17.03 11.38 8.99
N ILE A 20 -15.93 10.91 9.59
CA ILE A 20 -14.61 10.86 8.92
C ILE A 20 -14.69 9.97 7.67
N LYS A 21 -15.22 8.76 7.82
CA LYS A 21 -15.41 7.80 6.71
C LYS A 21 -16.16 8.44 5.56
N LYS A 22 -17.34 9.00 5.84
CA LYS A 22 -18.20 9.65 4.84
C LYS A 22 -17.47 10.80 4.13
N THR A 23 -16.76 11.63 4.89
CA THR A 23 -16.00 12.76 4.33
C THR A 23 -14.92 12.29 3.35
N LEU A 24 -14.21 11.21 3.68
CA LEU A 24 -13.18 10.65 2.82
C LEU A 24 -13.78 9.99 1.57
N GLU A 25 -14.83 9.20 1.72
CA GLU A 25 -15.52 8.51 0.61
C GLU A 25 -16.19 9.50 -0.36
N GLU A 26 -16.76 10.60 0.14
CA GLU A 26 -17.37 11.63 -0.69
C GLU A 26 -16.32 12.42 -1.49
N ARG A 27 -15.17 12.70 -0.87
CA ARG A 27 -14.09 13.49 -1.47
C ARG A 27 -13.23 12.68 -2.44
N TYR A 28 -12.92 11.43 -2.11
CA TYR A 28 -11.96 10.61 -2.84
C TYR A 28 -12.65 9.43 -3.52
N LYS A 29 -13.22 9.69 -4.70
CA LYS A 29 -13.97 8.69 -5.49
C LYS A 29 -13.09 7.87 -6.44
N SER A 30 -11.91 8.38 -6.77
CA SER A 30 -10.99 7.79 -7.75
C SER A 30 -9.80 7.15 -7.07
N ALA A 31 -9.18 6.19 -7.75
CA ALA A 31 -7.91 5.61 -7.34
C ALA A 31 -6.73 6.47 -7.81
N PHE A 32 -5.60 6.33 -7.14
CA PHE A 32 -4.36 7.04 -7.41
C PHE A 32 -3.26 6.06 -7.77
N TRP A 33 -2.43 6.43 -8.75
CA TRP A 33 -1.15 5.76 -8.99
C TRP A 33 -0.11 6.31 -8.02
N ILE A 34 0.49 5.42 -7.23
CA ILE A 34 1.38 5.74 -6.13
C ILE A 34 2.66 4.91 -6.27
N LYS A 35 3.82 5.52 -5.98
CA LYS A 35 5.09 4.82 -5.84
C LYS A 35 5.43 4.66 -4.37
N ALA A 36 5.76 3.44 -3.95
CA ALA A 36 6.23 3.17 -2.60
C ALA A 36 7.05 1.87 -2.57
N GLU A 37 7.75 1.64 -1.46
CA GLU A 37 8.36 0.35 -1.15
C GLU A 37 7.37 -0.50 -0.35
N MET A 38 7.20 -1.75 -0.75
CA MET A 38 6.39 -2.71 0.00
C MET A 38 7.26 -3.34 1.09
N ASN A 39 7.21 -2.77 2.29
CA ASN A 39 8.02 -3.22 3.43
C ASN A 39 7.64 -4.62 3.92
N LYS A 40 6.34 -4.91 3.96
CA LYS A 40 5.80 -6.22 4.38
C LYS A 40 4.64 -6.63 3.49
N LEU A 41 4.48 -7.93 3.30
CA LEU A 41 3.35 -8.54 2.60
C LEU A 41 2.78 -9.66 3.46
N ASN A 42 1.79 -9.32 4.30
CA ASN A 42 1.13 -10.31 5.15
C ASN A 42 -0.03 -10.94 4.37
N HIS A 43 0.10 -12.21 3.99
CA HIS A 43 -0.96 -12.95 3.32
C HIS A 43 -1.75 -13.78 4.33
N CYS A 44 -3.05 -13.51 4.48
CA CYS A 44 -3.93 -14.30 5.32
C CYS A 44 -4.40 -15.54 4.55
N SER A 45 -3.90 -16.72 4.91
CA SER A 45 -4.24 -17.98 4.23
C SER A 45 -5.72 -18.36 4.30
N GLN A 46 -6.44 -17.90 5.33
CA GLN A 46 -7.86 -18.22 5.55
C GLN A 46 -8.79 -17.41 4.62
N SER A 47 -8.53 -16.10 4.46
CA SER A 47 -9.35 -15.23 3.60
C SER A 47 -8.80 -15.07 2.19
N GLY A 48 -7.49 -15.29 2.01
CA GLY A 48 -6.77 -14.99 0.78
C GLY A 48 -6.49 -13.50 0.56
N HIS A 49 -6.75 -12.65 1.57
CA HIS A 49 -6.45 -11.22 1.52
C HIS A 49 -5.01 -10.94 1.97
N CYS A 50 -4.42 -9.89 1.41
CA CYS A 50 -3.12 -9.38 1.82
C CYS A 50 -3.27 -8.07 2.58
N PHE A 51 -2.41 -7.86 3.58
CA PHE A 51 -2.32 -6.63 4.33
C PHE A 51 -0.90 -6.07 4.25
N PRO A 52 -0.53 -5.43 3.12
CA PRO A 52 0.81 -4.89 2.93
C PRO A 52 1.05 -3.66 3.81
N GLU A 53 2.30 -3.47 4.18
CA GLU A 53 2.78 -2.25 4.80
C GLU A 53 3.64 -1.51 3.77
N LEU A 54 3.25 -0.28 3.44
CA LEU A 54 3.90 0.55 2.43
C LEU A 54 4.72 1.64 3.12
N VAL A 55 5.92 1.88 2.61
CA VAL A 55 6.83 2.92 3.10
C VAL A 55 7.41 3.73 1.96
N GLU A 56 7.65 5.01 2.21
CA GLU A 56 8.48 5.86 1.37
C GLU A 56 9.71 6.27 2.19
N LYS A 57 10.90 6.05 1.63
CA LYS A 57 12.17 6.36 2.27
C LYS A 57 12.91 7.43 1.48
N ARG A 58 13.54 8.36 2.20
CA ARG A 58 14.51 9.33 1.66
C ARG A 58 15.75 9.31 2.54
N ASP A 59 16.92 9.13 1.94
CA ASP A 59 18.21 9.05 2.64
C ASP A 59 18.22 8.02 3.80
N GLY A 60 17.61 6.85 3.56
CA GLY A 60 17.50 5.78 4.55
C GLY A 60 16.46 6.01 5.66
N LYS A 61 15.78 7.16 5.69
CA LYS A 61 14.74 7.48 6.68
C LYS A 61 13.35 7.31 6.08
N ILE A 62 12.45 6.66 6.83
CA ILE A 62 11.04 6.56 6.46
C ILE A 62 10.37 7.93 6.64
N ILE A 63 9.88 8.51 5.55
CA ILE A 63 9.18 9.80 5.55
C ILE A 63 7.66 9.66 5.43
N ALA A 64 7.18 8.51 4.94
CA ALA A 64 5.76 8.16 4.92
C ALA A 64 5.60 6.65 5.13
N GLN A 65 4.55 6.27 5.85
CA GLN A 65 4.19 4.86 6.09
C GLN A 65 2.68 4.72 6.20
N ILE A 66 2.12 3.72 5.54
CA ILE A 66 0.68 3.43 5.60
C ILE A 66 0.40 1.93 5.47
N LYS A 67 -0.59 1.45 6.21
CA LYS A 67 -1.12 0.10 6.04
C LYS A 67 -2.03 0.05 4.82
N SER A 68 -2.08 -1.10 4.18
CA SER A 68 -2.92 -1.30 3.02
C SER A 68 -3.62 -2.65 3.05
N THR A 69 -4.55 -2.84 2.12
CA THR A 69 -5.26 -4.10 1.91
C THR A 69 -5.29 -4.39 0.42
N ILE A 70 -5.05 -5.64 0.08
CA ILE A 70 -5.30 -6.19 -1.25
C ILE A 70 -6.34 -7.28 -1.06
N TRP A 71 -7.49 -7.13 -1.72
CA TRP A 71 -8.50 -8.17 -1.70
C TRP A 71 -8.02 -9.40 -2.48
N ARG A 72 -8.69 -10.53 -2.26
CA ARG A 72 -8.23 -11.83 -2.77
C ARG A 72 -8.15 -11.81 -4.30
N ASP A 73 -9.18 -11.31 -4.96
CA ASP A 73 -9.27 -11.33 -6.42
C ASP A 73 -8.24 -10.37 -7.04
N ASP A 74 -8.08 -9.17 -6.46
CA ASP A 74 -7.04 -8.21 -6.84
C ASP A 74 -5.65 -8.84 -6.68
N TYR A 75 -5.37 -9.45 -5.52
CA TYR A 75 -4.10 -10.12 -5.26
C TYR A 75 -3.81 -11.25 -6.25
N GLN A 76 -4.80 -12.08 -6.57
CA GLN A 76 -4.63 -13.16 -7.54
C GLN A 76 -4.30 -12.64 -8.94
N ASN A 77 -4.96 -11.56 -9.38
CA ASN A 77 -4.69 -10.91 -10.65
C ASN A 77 -3.30 -10.29 -10.68
N ILE A 78 -2.96 -9.51 -9.66
CA ILE A 78 -1.63 -8.90 -9.50
C ILE A 78 -0.55 -9.98 -9.51
N ASN A 79 -0.70 -11.00 -8.68
CA ASN A 79 0.31 -12.06 -8.54
C ASN A 79 0.48 -12.85 -9.84
N ARG A 80 -0.59 -13.08 -10.61
CA ARG A 80 -0.51 -13.69 -11.94
C ARG A 80 0.33 -12.84 -12.90
N ASN A 81 0.12 -11.53 -12.92
CA ASN A 81 0.89 -10.61 -13.76
C ASN A 81 2.38 -10.59 -13.36
N PHE A 82 2.67 -10.61 -12.05
CA PHE A 82 4.03 -10.73 -11.52
C PHE A 82 4.70 -12.03 -11.95
N LEU A 83 4.02 -13.18 -11.83
CA LEU A 83 4.55 -14.47 -12.28
C LEU A 83 4.82 -14.49 -13.79
N GLN A 84 4.00 -13.81 -14.58
CA GLN A 84 4.18 -13.75 -16.03
C GLN A 84 5.37 -12.89 -16.44
N ILE A 85 5.52 -11.70 -15.84
CA ILE A 85 6.47 -10.66 -16.25
C ILE A 85 7.80 -10.77 -15.48
N LEU A 86 7.76 -10.86 -14.15
CA LEU A 86 8.95 -10.97 -13.30
C LEU A 86 9.42 -12.42 -13.08
N LYS A 87 8.66 -13.42 -13.57
CA LYS A 87 8.91 -14.86 -13.34
C LYS A 87 8.99 -15.24 -11.86
N GLY A 88 8.32 -14.46 -11.00
CA GLY A 88 8.27 -14.67 -9.57
C GLY A 88 6.98 -14.07 -8.97
N PRO A 89 6.55 -14.54 -7.79
CA PRO A 89 5.36 -14.02 -7.13
C PRO A 89 5.60 -12.59 -6.61
N LEU A 90 4.51 -11.91 -6.29
CA LEU A 90 4.56 -10.66 -5.53
C LEU A 90 5.23 -10.93 -4.16
N LYS A 91 6.26 -10.13 -3.83
CA LYS A 91 7.06 -10.26 -2.61
C LYS A 91 7.29 -8.90 -1.97
N HIS A 92 7.64 -8.87 -0.69
CA HIS A 92 8.04 -7.65 -0.02
C HIS A 92 9.51 -7.28 -0.33
N GLY A 93 9.92 -6.08 0.09
CA GLY A 93 11.27 -5.54 -0.09
C GLY A 93 11.55 -5.02 -1.50
N ILE A 94 10.51 -4.65 -2.25
CA ILE A 94 10.62 -4.11 -3.61
C ILE A 94 9.85 -2.79 -3.73
N LYS A 95 10.31 -1.90 -4.60
CA LYS A 95 9.53 -0.73 -4.99
C LYS A 95 8.46 -1.13 -5.99
N ILE A 96 7.27 -0.58 -5.82
CA ILE A 96 6.12 -0.85 -6.67
C ILE A 96 5.47 0.47 -7.10
N LEU A 97 4.92 0.45 -8.32
CA LEU A 97 3.96 1.44 -8.79
C LEU A 97 2.59 0.78 -8.74
N PHE A 98 1.65 1.33 -8.00
CA PHE A 98 0.38 0.67 -7.72
C PHE A 98 -0.80 1.63 -7.76
N LEU A 99 -1.96 1.11 -8.13
CA LEU A 99 -3.23 1.82 -8.14
C LEU A 99 -3.96 1.52 -6.83
N ALA A 100 -4.29 2.56 -6.06
CA ALA A 100 -4.99 2.38 -4.80
C ALA A 100 -6.06 3.44 -4.53
N LYS A 101 -7.08 3.04 -3.77
CA LYS A 101 -8.11 3.92 -3.23
C LYS A 101 -7.83 4.24 -1.76
N ILE A 102 -8.23 5.42 -1.31
CA ILE A 102 -8.24 5.74 0.12
C ILE A 102 -9.37 4.96 0.77
N ALA A 103 -9.07 4.26 1.86
CA ALA A 103 -10.05 3.52 2.64
C ALA A 103 -9.97 3.95 4.11
N PHE A 104 -11.12 4.00 4.77
CA PHE A 104 -11.19 4.26 6.20
C PHE A 104 -12.20 3.32 6.85
N ASP A 105 -11.74 2.66 7.91
CA ASP A 105 -12.58 1.80 8.73
C ASP A 105 -12.65 2.36 10.17
N PRO A 106 -13.85 2.43 10.79
CA PRO A 106 -13.99 2.92 12.17
C PRO A 106 -13.13 2.18 13.22
N ALA A 107 -12.84 0.89 13.02
CA ALA A 107 -12.05 0.08 13.94
C ALA A 107 -10.55 0.06 13.59
N PHE A 108 -10.20 0.05 12.29
CA PHE A 108 -8.81 -0.08 11.85
C PHE A 108 -8.13 1.23 11.42
N GLY A 109 -8.92 2.29 11.17
CA GLY A 109 -8.44 3.60 10.76
C GLY A 109 -8.19 3.75 9.26
N LEU A 110 -7.30 4.69 8.91
CA LEU A 110 -6.94 5.05 7.54
C LEU A 110 -6.01 4.01 6.91
N SER A 111 -6.32 3.60 5.69
CA SER A 111 -5.51 2.68 4.90
C SER A 111 -5.62 2.96 3.40
N LEU A 112 -4.84 2.23 2.61
CA LEU A 112 -4.99 2.17 1.17
C LEU A 112 -5.54 0.81 0.74
N GLN A 113 -6.52 0.81 -0.14
CA GLN A 113 -6.95 -0.40 -0.83
C GLN A 113 -6.24 -0.47 -2.18
N ILE A 114 -5.29 -1.39 -2.33
CA ILE A 114 -4.60 -1.64 -3.59
C ILE A 114 -5.51 -2.47 -4.49
N VAL A 115 -5.71 -1.99 -5.71
CA VAL A 115 -6.53 -2.65 -6.73
C VAL A 115 -5.70 -3.18 -7.91
N ASP A 116 -4.53 -2.59 -8.15
CA ASP A 116 -3.61 -3.06 -9.20
C ASP A 116 -2.17 -2.66 -8.87
N ILE A 117 -1.20 -3.38 -9.43
CA ILE A 117 0.24 -3.08 -9.34
C ILE A 117 0.85 -3.25 -10.71
N ASP A 118 1.62 -2.27 -11.16
CA ASP A 118 2.36 -2.32 -12.41
C ASP A 118 3.65 -3.17 -12.26
N PRO A 119 3.69 -4.37 -12.86
CA PRO A 119 4.87 -5.23 -12.81
C PRO A 119 5.99 -4.73 -13.72
N GLN A 120 5.71 -3.96 -14.78
CA GLN A 120 6.75 -3.46 -15.69
C GLN A 120 7.63 -2.45 -14.98
N PHE A 121 7.02 -1.48 -14.28
CA PHE A 121 7.75 -0.55 -13.44
C PHE A 121 8.64 -1.25 -12.42
N THR A 122 8.12 -2.31 -11.79
CA THR A 122 8.85 -3.06 -10.76
C THR A 122 10.04 -3.80 -11.37
N LEU A 123 9.88 -4.37 -12.57
CA LEU A 123 10.98 -5.01 -13.30
C LEU A 123 12.08 -4.02 -13.65
N GLU A 124 11.71 -2.84 -14.19
CA GLU A 124 12.67 -1.79 -14.53
C GLU A 124 13.45 -1.29 -13.30
N ASP A 125 12.78 -1.09 -12.16
CA ASP A 125 13.45 -0.66 -10.92
C ASP A 125 14.47 -1.70 -10.44
N LEU A 126 14.12 -2.99 -10.47
CA LEU A 126 15.02 -4.10 -10.10
C LEU A 126 16.22 -4.22 -11.05
N GLU A 127 16.02 -4.05 -12.35
CA GLU A 127 17.11 -4.08 -13.34
C GLU A 127 18.08 -2.90 -13.15
N ASN A 128 17.55 -1.72 -12.79
CA ASN A 128 18.35 -0.55 -12.49
C ASN A 128 19.15 -0.75 -11.19
N GLU A 129 18.52 -1.22 -10.12
CA GLU A 129 19.19 -1.52 -8.84
C GLU A 129 20.32 -2.54 -9.02
N LYS A 130 20.08 -3.60 -9.80
CA LYS A 130 21.12 -4.59 -10.14
C LYS A 130 22.29 -3.94 -10.88
N ARG A 131 22.02 -3.06 -11.85
CA ARG A 131 23.06 -2.41 -12.65
C ARG A 131 23.90 -1.45 -11.80
N GLU A 132 23.27 -0.69 -10.91
CA GLU A 132 23.94 0.20 -9.97
C GLU A 132 24.81 -0.59 -8.99
N THR A 133 24.27 -1.68 -8.43
CA THR A 133 25.03 -2.57 -7.55
C THR A 133 26.28 -3.13 -8.24
N ILE A 134 26.16 -3.62 -9.49
CA ILE A 134 27.31 -4.14 -10.25
C ILE A 134 28.34 -3.04 -10.48
N LYS A 135 27.91 -1.85 -10.90
CA LYS A 135 28.83 -0.71 -11.11
C LYS A 135 29.59 -0.36 -9.83
N GLN A 136 28.91 -0.37 -8.69
CA GLN A 136 29.54 -0.08 -7.40
C GLN A 136 30.57 -1.16 -7.03
N LEU A 137 30.22 -2.44 -7.16
CA LEU A 137 31.15 -3.54 -6.89
C LEU A 137 32.39 -3.52 -7.80
N GLN A 138 32.22 -3.13 -9.06
CA GLN A 138 33.33 -2.93 -10.01
C GLN A 138 34.25 -1.78 -9.59
N LEU A 139 33.68 -0.66 -9.13
CA LEU A 139 34.46 0.47 -8.61
C LEU A 139 35.23 0.12 -7.33
N GLU A 140 34.67 -0.76 -6.49
CA GLU A 140 35.30 -1.28 -5.27
C GLU A 140 36.32 -2.40 -5.55
N GLY A 141 36.41 -2.89 -6.80
CA GLY A 141 37.35 -3.92 -7.23
C GLY A 141 37.01 -5.35 -6.76
N ILE A 142 35.76 -5.60 -6.39
CA ILE A 142 35.27 -6.87 -5.83
C ILE A 142 34.56 -7.73 -6.89
N TYR A 143 34.21 -7.16 -8.05
CA TYR A 143 33.52 -7.82 -9.18
C TYR A 143 34.18 -7.54 -10.52
#